data_AF-A0A652L972-F1
#
_entry.id   AF-A0A652L972-F1
#
_cell.length_a   1.000
_cell.length_b   1.000
_cell.length_c   1.000
_cell.angle_alpha   90.00
_cell.angle_beta   90.00
_cell.angle_gamma   90.00
#
_symmetry.space_group_name_H-M   'P 1'
#
loop_
_entity.id
_entity.type
_entity.pdbx_description
1 polymer ?
#
loop_
_entity_poly.entity_id
_entity_poly.type
_entity_poly.pdbx_seq_one_letter_code
_entity_poly.pdbx_strand_id
1 'polypeptide(L)' 'GNPVVDEIGIRSYMGAPLIDRTGVALGTICVVDTDVRPWGRAGLETIKTLAAELVEQIHRREDGML' A
#
# COMPACT_ATOMS: atom_id res chain seq x y z
N GLY A 1 -12.39 -1.05 17.61
CA GLY A 1 -11.87 -1.35 16.27
C GLY A 1 -10.37 -1.17 16.30
N ASN A 2 -9.76 -0.91 15.14
CA ASN A 2 -8.39 -0.39 15.11
C ASN A 2 -8.43 1.05 15.65
N PRO A 3 -7.72 1.39 16.74
CA PRO A 3 -7.79 2.73 17.35
C PRO A 3 -7.48 3.87 16.38
N VAL A 4 -6.59 3.64 15.40
CA VAL A 4 -6.26 4.60 14.34
C VAL A 4 -7.47 4.89 13.45
N VAL A 5 -8.32 3.88 13.19
CA VAL A 5 -9.54 4.05 12.39
C VAL A 5 -10.60 4.81 13.18
N ASP A 6 -10.74 4.45 14.47
CA ASP A 6 -11.80 4.98 15.33
C ASP A 6 -11.50 6.42 15.81
N GLU A 7 -10.23 6.77 16.08
CA GLU A 7 -9.83 8.11 16.55
C GLU A 7 -9.63 9.12 15.43
N ILE A 8 -9.14 8.71 14.26
CA ILE A 8 -8.87 9.62 13.12
C ILE A 8 -10.13 9.82 12.25
N GLY A 9 -11.15 8.97 12.41
CA GLY A 9 -12.38 9.04 11.61
C GLY A 9 -12.16 8.58 10.16
N ILE A 10 -11.37 7.53 9.97
CA ILE A 10 -11.09 6.99 8.63
C ILE A 10 -12.39 6.42 8.03
N ARG A 11 -12.79 6.94 6.87
CA ARG A 11 -13.98 6.51 6.13
C ARG A 11 -13.66 5.74 4.85
N SER A 12 -12.44 5.90 4.34
CA SER A 12 -11.94 5.13 3.19
C SER A 12 -10.53 4.62 3.48
N TYR A 13 -10.27 3.37 3.12
CA TYR A 13 -8.98 2.73 3.25
C TYR A 13 -8.74 1.82 2.03
N MET A 14 -7.58 1.89 1.43
CA MET A 14 -7.15 0.96 0.40
C MET A 14 -5.66 0.69 0.58
N GLY A 15 -5.28 -0.59 0.50
CA GLY A 15 -3.89 -1.01 0.65
C GLY A 15 -3.52 -2.12 -0.32
N ALA A 16 -2.23 -2.23 -0.61
CA ALA A 16 -1.64 -3.34 -1.33
C ALA A 16 -0.38 -3.84 -0.60
N PRO A 17 -0.20 -5.16 -0.43
CA PRO A 17 0.96 -5.69 0.27
C PRO A 17 2.24 -5.52 -0.58
N LEU A 18 3.35 -5.28 0.12
CA LEU A 18 4.69 -5.28 -0.47
C LEU A 18 5.26 -6.68 -0.26
N ILE A 19 5.12 -7.53 -1.29
CA ILE A 19 5.59 -8.92 -1.25
C ILE A 19 6.96 -8.97 -1.94
N ASP A 20 7.96 -9.48 -1.23
CA ASP A 20 9.29 -9.68 -1.79
C ASP A 20 9.36 -10.92 -2.71
N ARG A 21 10.52 -11.12 -3.33
CA ARG A 21 10.81 -12.31 -4.16
C ARG A 21 10.76 -13.66 -3.43
N THR A 22 10.76 -13.66 -2.09
CA THR A 22 10.65 -14.88 -1.27
C THR A 22 9.20 -15.20 -0.90
N GLY A 23 8.26 -14.31 -1.24
CA GLY A 23 6.85 -14.43 -0.89
C GLY A 23 6.52 -13.85 0.50
N VAL A 24 7.48 -13.20 1.15
CA VAL A 24 7.29 -12.55 2.45
C VAL A 24 6.68 -11.17 2.26
N ALA A 25 5.64 -10.88 3.05
CA ALA A 25 5.09 -9.54 3.14
C ALA A 25 5.99 -8.66 4.01
N LEU A 26 6.71 -7.74 3.40
CA LEU A 26 7.57 -6.76 4.08
C LEU A 26 6.74 -5.66 4.76
N GLY A 27 5.53 -5.41 4.24
CA GLY A 27 4.63 -4.36 4.72
C GLY A 27 3.47 -4.12 3.77
N THR A 28 2.90 -2.92 3.83
CA THR A 28 1.75 -2.52 3.02
C THR A 28 1.90 -1.06 2.62
N ILE A 29 1.65 -0.73 1.34
CA ILE A 29 1.36 0.65 0.95
C ILE A 29 -0.14 0.88 1.11
N CYS A 30 -0.52 1.96 1.77
CA CYS A 30 -1.93 2.26 2.07
C CYS A 30 -2.24 3.73 1.81
N VAL A 31 -3.46 3.97 1.35
CA VAL A 31 -4.10 5.28 1.34
C VAL A 31 -5.29 5.25 2.29
N VAL A 32 -5.42 6.33 3.07
CA VAL A 32 -6.53 6.53 4.01
C VAL A 32 -7.15 7.90 3.76
N ASP A 33 -8.46 7.99 3.95
CA ASP A 33 -9.19 9.25 3.80
C ASP A 33 -10.32 9.32 4.84
N THR A 34 -10.58 10.52 5.34
CA THR A 34 -11.69 10.82 6.25
C THR A 34 -13.00 11.04 5.51
N ASP A 35 -12.99 11.16 4.19
CA ASP A 35 -14.18 11.16 3.34
C ASP A 35 -14.44 9.79 2.68
N VAL A 36 -15.67 9.57 2.19
CA VAL A 36 -15.99 8.41 1.35
C VAL A 36 -15.41 8.62 -0.05
N ARG A 37 -14.56 7.70 -0.51
CA ARG A 37 -13.90 7.76 -1.81
C ARG A 37 -14.31 6.60 -2.73
N PRO A 38 -14.91 6.87 -3.90
CA PRO A 38 -15.28 5.83 -4.86
C PRO A 38 -14.11 5.47 -5.77
N TRP A 39 -12.96 5.09 -5.21
CA TRP A 39 -11.74 4.79 -5.98
C TRP A 39 -11.95 3.68 -7.03
N GLY A 40 -12.88 2.77 -6.78
CA GLY A 40 -13.30 1.74 -7.72
C GLY A 40 -12.13 0.88 -8.19
N ARG A 41 -12.28 0.31 -9.40
CA ARG A 41 -11.24 -0.54 -9.97
C ARG A 41 -9.98 0.24 -10.34
N ALA A 42 -10.14 1.49 -10.81
CA ALA A 42 -9.02 2.34 -11.19
C ALA A 42 -8.05 2.55 -10.02
N GLY A 43 -8.54 2.94 -8.84
CA GLY A 43 -7.67 3.11 -7.67
C GLY A 43 -7.04 1.80 -7.19
N LEU A 44 -7.76 0.67 -7.30
CA LEU A 44 -7.19 -0.63 -6.98
C LEU A 44 -6.02 -1.00 -7.91
N GLU A 45 -6.13 -0.74 -9.20
CA GLU A 45 -5.01 -0.97 -10.13
C GLU A 45 -3.87 0.00 -9.84
N THR A 46 -4.16 1.28 -9.56
CA THR A 46 -3.14 2.27 -9.21
C THR A 46 -2.33 1.82 -7.99
N ILE A 47 -2.96 1.44 -6.88
CA ILE A 47 -2.22 1.06 -5.67
C ILE A 47 -1.42 -0.24 -5.84
N LYS A 48 -1.90 -1.16 -6.69
CA LYS A 48 -1.15 -2.37 -7.05
C LYS A 48 0.10 -2.05 -7.88
N THR A 49 -0.02 -1.15 -8.86
CA THR A 49 1.13 -0.67 -9.64
C THR A 49 2.16 -0.01 -8.73
N LEU A 50 1.72 0.88 -7.83
CA LEU A 50 2.62 1.53 -6.88
C LEU A 50 3.28 0.53 -5.91
N ALA A 51 2.56 -0.51 -5.48
CA ALA A 51 3.15 -1.57 -4.67
C ALA A 51 4.24 -2.34 -5.42
N ALA A 52 4.01 -2.68 -6.70
CA ALA A 52 5.00 -3.35 -7.54
C ALA A 52 6.23 -2.47 -7.76
N GLU A 53 6.06 -1.19 -8.11
CA GLU A 53 7.16 -0.23 -8.28
C GLU A 53 7.98 -0.04 -7.00
N LEU A 54 7.32 -0.04 -5.84
CA LEU A 54 8.01 0.08 -4.55
C LEU A 54 8.79 -1.18 -4.20
N VAL A 55 8.25 -2.37 -4.49
CA VAL A 55 8.97 -3.64 -4.33
C VAL A 55 10.23 -3.66 -5.20
N GLU A 56 10.15 -3.19 -6.45
CA GLU A 56 11.35 -3.06 -7.30
C GLU A 56 12.39 -2.09 -6.71
N GLN A 57 11.95 -0.98 -6.11
CA GLN A 57 12.84 -0.06 -5.41
C GLN A 57 13.51 -0.69 -4.19
N ILE A 58 12.78 -1.50 -3.43
CA ILE A 58 13.33 -2.23 -2.28
C ILE A 58 14.42 -3.19 -2.77
N HIS A 59 14.14 -3.99 -3.80
CA HIS A 59 15.12 -4.93 -4.36
C HIS A 59 16.39 -4.21 -4.85
N ARG A 60 16.27 -3.07 -5.56
CA ARG A 60 17.46 -2.31 -5.99
C ARG A 60 18.35 -1.85 -4.82
N ARG A 61 17.73 -1.47 -3.69
CA ARG A 61 18.46 -1.07 -2.48
C ARG A 61 19.11 -2.27 -1.79
N GLU A 62 18.44 -3.43 -1.77
CA GLU A 62 19.02 -4.68 -1.26
C GLU A 62 20.25 -5.12 -2.06
N ASP A 63 20.20 -4.98 -3.39
CA ASP A 63 21.28 -5.39 -4.30
C ASP A 63 22.47 -4.39 -4.30
N GLY A 64 22.40 -3.30 -3.54
CA GLY A 64 23.46 -2.30 -3.44
C GLY A 64 23.61 -1.42 -4.69
N MET A 65 22.59 -1.38 -5.56
CA MET A 65 22.56 -0.57 -6.77
C MET A 65 21.94 0.81 -6.49
N LEU A 66 22.79 1.80 -6.22
CA LEU A 66 22.45 3.23 -6.24
C LEU A 66 23.17 3.92 -7.40
#